data_AF-A0A5S9MB01-F1
#
_entry.id   AF-A0A5S9MB01-F1
#
_cell.length_a   1.000
_cell.length_b   1.000
_cell.length_c   1.000
_cell.angle_alpha   90.00
_cell.angle_beta   90.00
_cell.angle_gamma   90.00
#
_symmetry.space_group_name_H-M   'P 1'
#
loop_
_entity.id
_entity.type
_entity.pdbx_description
1 polymer ?
#
loop_
_entity_poly.entity_id
_entity_poly.type
_entity_poly.pdbx_seq_one_letter_code
_entity_poly.pdbx_strand_id
1 'polypeptide(L)'
;MRNTYKRTISFEFDHVHDFEERNWLSKSIESGELFKKKPADKLVSVFKRLTEVEQFEQFLHKTFVGQKRFSIEGLDALVPVLDEIISESVTQGDFKY
;
A
#
# COMPACT_ATOMS: atom_id res chain seq x y z
N MET A 1 -22.94 -3.51 7.41
CA MET A 1 -21.98 -2.70 8.20
C MET A 1 -20.84 -3.50 8.83
N ARG A 2 -21.05 -4.47 9.74
CA ARG A 2 -19.95 -5.10 10.52
C ARG A 2 -18.82 -5.80 9.75
N ASN A 3 -19.01 -6.23 8.49
CA ASN A 3 -17.98 -7.00 7.77
C ASN A 3 -16.93 -6.11 7.09
N THR A 4 -17.30 -4.89 6.69
CA THR A 4 -16.41 -3.91 6.04
C THR A 4 -15.35 -3.38 7.01
N TYR A 5 -15.71 -3.24 8.29
CA TYR A 5 -14.86 -2.67 9.35
C TYR A 5 -14.12 -3.71 10.20
N LYS A 6 -14.11 -4.99 9.81
CA LYS A 6 -13.48 -6.11 10.56
C LYS A 6 -12.42 -6.86 9.75
N ARG A 7 -11.75 -6.17 8.83
CA ARG A 7 -10.70 -6.76 7.98
C ARG A 7 -9.32 -6.32 8.47
N THR A 8 -8.27 -6.70 7.73
CA THR A 8 -6.88 -6.31 8.00
C THR A 8 -6.61 -4.80 7.86
N ILE A 9 -7.63 -4.02 7.46
CA ILE A 9 -7.58 -2.57 7.29
C ILE A 9 -8.69 -1.95 8.14
N SER A 10 -8.34 -0.95 8.94
CA SER A 10 -9.28 -0.13 9.73
C SER A 10 -9.25 1.31 9.21
N PHE A 11 -10.40 1.98 9.23
CA PHE A 11 -10.53 3.37 8.79
C PHE A 11 -10.94 4.23 9.97
N GLU A 12 -10.21 5.33 10.20
CA GLU A 12 -10.50 6.30 11.25
C GLU A 12 -10.62 7.69 10.62
N PHE A 13 -11.86 8.22 10.56
CA PHE A 13 -12.15 9.52 9.94
C PHE A 13 -13.22 10.32 10.69
N ASP A 14 -13.57 9.91 11.92
CA ASP A 14 -14.55 10.60 12.75
C ASP A 14 -14.14 12.04 13.13
N HIS A 15 -12.85 12.36 12.99
CA HIS A 15 -12.29 13.68 13.23
C HIS A 15 -12.38 14.62 11.99
N VAL A 16 -12.79 14.11 10.83
CA VAL A 16 -12.96 14.93 9.61
C VAL A 16 -14.18 15.83 9.76
N HIS A 17 -13.99 17.14 9.87
CA HIS A 17 -15.08 18.09 10.16
C HIS A 17 -15.97 18.39 8.96
N ASP A 18 -15.45 18.29 7.74
CA ASP A 18 -16.22 18.52 6.52
C ASP A 18 -17.23 17.38 6.31
N PHE A 19 -18.51 17.74 6.21
CA PHE A 19 -19.59 16.76 6.09
C PHE A 19 -19.57 16.04 4.74
N GLU A 20 -19.26 16.76 3.66
CA GLU A 20 -19.23 16.20 2.31
C GLU A 20 -18.07 15.20 2.19
N GLU A 21 -16.89 15.56 2.70
CA GLU A 21 -15.72 14.67 2.73
C GLU A 21 -15.99 13.42 3.57
N ARG A 22 -16.55 13.59 4.78
CA ARG A 22 -16.92 12.46 5.65
C ARG A 22 -17.93 11.53 4.97
N ASN A 23 -18.96 12.08 4.34
CA ASN A 23 -19.98 11.30 3.62
C ASN A 23 -19.38 10.59 2.40
N TRP A 24 -18.47 11.22 1.68
CA TRP A 24 -17.74 10.62 0.57
C TRP A 24 -16.87 9.44 1.03
N LEU A 25 -16.13 9.60 2.13
CA LEU A 25 -15.32 8.53 2.73
C LEU A 25 -16.20 7.34 3.16
N SER A 26 -17.29 7.60 3.89
CA SER A 26 -18.24 6.56 4.30
C SER A 26 -18.79 5.79 3.10
N LYS A 27 -19.30 6.49 2.08
CA LYS A 27 -19.83 5.85 0.86
C LYS A 27 -18.77 5.03 0.13
N SER A 28 -17.56 5.55 0.01
CA SER A 28 -16.45 4.87 -0.66
C SER A 28 -16.05 3.59 0.05
N ILE A 29 -15.98 3.61 1.38
CA ILE A 29 -15.69 2.42 2.20
C ILE A 29 -16.84 1.41 2.13
N GLU A 30 -18.08 1.88 2.24
CA GLU A 30 -19.28 1.04 2.24
C GLU A 30 -19.60 0.43 0.87
N SER A 31 -19.12 1.03 -0.22
CA SER A 31 -19.25 0.49 -1.58
C SER A 31 -18.62 -0.90 -1.73
N GLY A 32 -17.64 -1.24 -0.88
CA GLY A 32 -16.90 -2.50 -0.97
C GLY A 32 -15.88 -2.57 -2.11
N GLU A 33 -15.75 -1.52 -2.92
CA GLU A 33 -14.80 -1.44 -4.05
C GLU A 33 -13.35 -1.65 -3.58
N LEU A 34 -12.99 -1.07 -2.44
CA LEU A 34 -11.67 -1.22 -1.80
C LEU A 34 -11.28 -2.68 -1.50
N PHE A 35 -12.29 -3.55 -1.40
CA PHE A 35 -12.14 -4.94 -0.99
C PHE A 35 -12.32 -5.95 -2.11
N LYS A 36 -12.53 -5.47 -3.35
CA LYS A 36 -12.58 -6.33 -4.53
C LYS A 36 -11.25 -7.04 -4.74
N LYS A 37 -11.35 -8.28 -5.22
CA LYS A 37 -10.17 -9.08 -5.55
C LYS A 37 -9.38 -8.37 -6.64
N LYS A 38 -8.08 -8.15 -6.39
CA LYS A 38 -7.17 -7.62 -7.40
C LYS A 38 -6.95 -8.68 -8.49
N PRO A 39 -6.69 -8.27 -9.74
CA PRO A 39 -6.40 -9.21 -10.80
C PRO A 39 -5.09 -9.98 -10.51
N ALA A 40 -5.00 -11.20 -11.03
CA ALA A 40 -3.99 -12.17 -10.60
C ALA A 40 -2.56 -11.72 -10.96
N ASP A 41 -2.41 -11.06 -12.09
CA ASP A 41 -1.18 -10.41 -12.54
C ASP A 41 -0.66 -9.38 -11.53
N LYS A 42 -1.54 -8.54 -10.97
CA LYS A 42 -1.17 -7.56 -9.94
C LYS A 42 -0.72 -8.22 -8.65
N LEU A 43 -1.31 -9.35 -8.26
CA LEU A 43 -0.86 -10.11 -7.10
C LEU A 43 0.52 -10.74 -7.34
N VAL A 44 0.78 -11.25 -8.55
CA VAL A 44 2.07 -11.81 -8.94
C VAL A 44 3.16 -10.73 -8.97
N SER A 45 2.86 -9.53 -9.49
CA SER A 45 3.84 -8.44 -9.52
C SER A 45 4.22 -7.95 -8.12
N VAL A 46 3.23 -7.78 -7.23
CA VAL A 46 3.47 -7.42 -5.82
C VAL A 46 4.30 -8.49 -5.11
N PHE A 47 3.97 -9.77 -5.30
CA PHE A 47 4.74 -10.86 -4.71
C PHE A 47 6.19 -10.87 -5.19
N LYS A 48 6.42 -10.71 -6.50
CA LYS A 48 7.76 -10.62 -7.07
C LYS A 48 8.56 -9.46 -6.45
N ARG A 49 7.91 -8.29 -6.30
CA ARG A 49 8.55 -7.10 -5.71
C ARG A 49 8.95 -7.33 -4.25
N LEU A 50 8.10 -8.00 -3.46
CA LEU A 50 8.45 -8.38 -2.09
C LEU A 50 9.65 -9.33 -2.04
N THR A 51 9.72 -10.31 -2.95
CA THR A 51 10.89 -11.19 -3.08
C THR A 51 12.16 -10.41 -3.41
N GLU A 52 12.09 -9.42 -4.31
CA GLU A 52 13.24 -8.56 -4.65
C GLU A 52 13.75 -7.77 -3.44
N VAL A 53 12.83 -7.23 -2.62
CA VAL A 53 13.18 -6.50 -1.39
C VAL A 53 13.88 -7.41 -0.38
N GLU A 54 13.33 -8.59 -0.13
CA GLU A 54 13.92 -9.56 0.79
C GLU A 54 15.32 -9.99 0.32
N GLN A 55 15.48 -10.28 -0.97
CA GLN A 55 16.77 -10.65 -1.56
C GLN A 55 17.81 -9.54 -1.43
N PHE A 56 17.38 -8.28 -1.62
CA PHE A 56 18.26 -7.14 -1.43
C PHE A 56 18.72 -6.99 0.02
N GLU A 57 17.82 -7.17 0.99
CA GLU A 57 18.18 -7.12 2.41
C GLU A 57 19.15 -8.25 2.80
N GLN A 58 18.91 -9.47 2.31
CA GLN A 58 19.83 -10.59 2.50
C GLN A 58 21.21 -10.31 1.87
N PHE A 59 21.23 -9.68 0.70
CA PHE A 59 22.47 -9.26 0.05
C PHE A 59 23.22 -8.23 0.90
N LEU A 60 22.54 -7.18 1.38
CA LEU A 60 23.17 -6.17 2.24
C LEU A 60 23.72 -6.79 3.53
N HIS A 61 22.98 -7.72 4.13
CA HIS A 61 23.41 -8.42 5.34
C HIS A 61 24.70 -9.22 5.13
N LYS A 62 24.84 -9.90 3.98
CA LYS A 62 26.02 -10.71 3.66
C LYS A 62 27.23 -9.85 3.24
N THR A 63 26.99 -8.79 2.49
CA THR A 63 28.05 -7.99 1.87
C THR A 63 28.62 -6.93 2.81
N PHE A 64 27.79 -6.32 3.67
CA PHE A 64 28.18 -5.18 4.52
C PHE A 64 28.08 -5.52 6.01
N VAL A 65 28.79 -6.56 6.43
CA VAL A 65 28.81 -7.04 7.82
C VAL A 65 29.33 -5.93 8.76
N GLY A 66 28.61 -5.67 9.85
CA GLY A 66 28.99 -4.69 10.87
C GLY A 66 28.66 -3.23 10.52
N GLN A 67 28.17 -2.94 9.31
CA GLN A 67 27.73 -1.59 8.93
C GLN A 67 26.26 -1.35 9.32
N LYS A 68 25.97 -0.13 9.80
CA LYS A 68 24.60 0.27 10.14
C LYS A 68 23.80 0.54 8.85
N ARG A 69 22.87 -0.36 8.53
CA ARG A 69 22.10 -0.33 7.28
C ARG A 69 20.63 0.10 7.40
N PHE A 70 20.14 0.34 8.63
CA PHE A 70 18.73 0.70 8.88
C PHE A 70 17.74 -0.23 8.14
N SER A 71 17.89 -1.54 8.39
CA SER A 71 17.05 -2.61 7.81
C SER A 71 15.57 -2.25 7.82
N ILE A 72 14.88 -2.57 6.73
CA ILE A 72 13.42 -2.48 6.63
C ILE A 72 12.73 -3.84 6.83
N GLU A 73 13.47 -4.86 7.28
CA GLU A 73 12.93 -6.19 7.60
C GLU A 73 11.68 -6.07 8.50
N GLY A 74 10.56 -6.67 8.06
CA GLY A 74 9.26 -6.56 8.72
C GLY A 74 8.41 -5.36 8.27
N LEU A 75 8.97 -4.46 7.47
CA LEU A 75 8.30 -3.34 6.78
C LEU A 75 8.41 -3.47 5.25
N ASP A 76 8.69 -4.66 4.74
CA ASP A 76 8.98 -4.92 3.31
C ASP A 76 7.82 -4.49 2.38
N ALA A 77 6.58 -4.54 2.89
CA ALA A 77 5.37 -4.09 2.19
C ALA A 77 5.35 -2.58 1.90
N LEU A 78 6.17 -1.77 2.57
CA LEU A 78 6.27 -0.34 2.30
C LEU A 78 6.77 -0.06 0.88
N VAL A 79 7.69 -0.88 0.36
CA VAL A 79 8.27 -0.68 -0.98
C VAL A 79 7.22 -0.77 -2.09
N PRO A 80 6.45 -1.87 -2.24
CA PRO A 80 5.41 -1.92 -3.27
C PRO A 80 4.28 -0.89 -3.06
N VAL A 81 4.02 -0.46 -1.82
CA VAL A 81 3.08 0.65 -1.55
C VAL A 81 3.59 1.96 -2.14
N LEU A 82 4.87 2.27 -1.93
CA LEU A 82 5.50 3.46 -2.51
C LEU A 82 5.54 3.40 -4.04
N ASP A 83 5.87 2.23 -4.61
CA ASP A 83 5.85 2.03 -6.07
C ASP A 83 4.46 2.35 -6.65
N GLU A 84 3.39 1.90 -6.01
CA GLU A 84 2.01 2.17 -6.44
C GLU A 84 1.65 3.66 -6.32
N ILE A 85 1.97 4.30 -5.19
CA ILE A 85 1.69 5.74 -4.98
C ILE A 85 2.37 6.58 -6.07
N ILE A 86 3.62 6.26 -6.41
CA ILE A 86 4.38 6.95 -7.46
C ILE A 86 3.72 6.69 -8.82
N SER A 87 3.39 5.43 -9.14
CA SER A 87 2.75 5.06 -10.40
C SER A 87 1.39 5.74 -10.60
N GLU A 88 0.56 5.80 -9.56
CA GLU A 88 -0.72 6.50 -9.60
C GLU A 88 -0.54 8.02 -9.78
N SER A 89 0.46 8.60 -9.11
CA SER A 89 0.78 10.03 -9.24
C SER A 89 1.19 10.40 -10.66
N VAL A 90 2.00 9.56 -11.32
CA VAL A 90 2.39 9.75 -12.73
C VAL A 90 1.17 9.60 -13.63
N THR A 91 0.38 8.54 -13.44
CA THR A 91 -0.84 8.30 -14.24
C THR A 91 -1.82 9.48 -14.15
N GLN A 92 -1.99 10.08 -12.97
CA GLN A 92 -2.84 11.26 -12.78
C GLN A 92 -2.21 12.55 -13.34
N GLY A 93 -0.88 12.66 -13.35
CA GLY A 93 -0.14 13.79 -13.92
C GLY A 93 -0.18 13.85 -15.45
N ASP A 94 -0.27 12.69 -16.12
CA ASP A 94 -0.39 12.60 -17.58
C ASP A 94 -1.72 13.13 -18.14
N PHE A 95 -2.74 13.35 -17.29
CA PHE A 95 -4.01 13.97 -17.69
C PHE A 95 -4.05 15.50 -17.55
N LYS A 96 -2.91 16.16 -17.29
CA LYS A 96 -2.83 17.62 -17.08
C LYS A 96 -2.23 18.45 -18.23
N TYR A 97 -2.01 17.87 -19.41
CA TYR A 97 -1.63 18.63 -20.63
C TYR A 97 -2.34 18.12 -21.88
#